data_AF-A3ZMK3-F1
#
_entry.id   AF-A3ZMK3-F1
#
_cell.length_a   1.000
_cell.length_b   1.000
_cell.length_c   1.000
_cell.angle_alpha   90.00
_cell.angle_beta   90.00
_cell.angle_gamma   90.00
#
_symmetry.space_group_name_H-M   'P 1'
#
loop_
_entity.id
_entity.type
_entity.pdbx_description
1 polymer ?
#
loop_
_entity_poly.entity_id
_entity_poly.type
_entity_poly.pdbx_seq_one_letter_code
_entity_poly.pdbx_strand_id
1 'polypeptide(L)'
;MQSETPNHETIGIVVVDHGSRRAASNDLLLEVVQLFRQTTGRPIVEAAHMELAEPSIAAAFARCVAQGAGLVIVHPYFLSPGRHWSEDIPRLAAQAAAQHPGVRHMVTAPLGLHQKMAEIMAERIEVCLARCRGEDVACGVCDEQTRCRLLD
;
A
#
# COMPACT_ATOMS: atom_id res chain seq x y z
N MET A 1 14.52 11.26 39.41
CA MET A 1 15.00 10.49 38.24
C MET A 1 14.06 9.31 38.05
N GLN A 2 13.00 9.49 37.26
CA GLN A 2 12.20 8.39 36.71
C GLN A 2 12.15 8.66 35.21
N SER A 3 12.85 7.85 34.45
CA SER A 3 12.87 7.89 32.99
C SER A 3 11.51 7.40 32.49
N GLU A 4 10.70 8.30 31.96
CA GLU A 4 9.54 7.93 31.14
C GLU A 4 10.04 7.17 29.91
N THR A 5 9.77 5.86 29.88
CA THR A 5 9.80 5.11 28.63
C THR A 5 8.82 5.76 27.67
N PRO A 6 9.21 6.10 26.42
CA PRO A 6 8.27 6.67 25.46
C PRO A 6 7.14 5.66 25.29
N ASN A 7 5.90 6.06 25.61
CA ASN A 7 4.73 5.27 25.28
C ASN A 7 4.72 5.16 23.76
N HIS A 8 5.12 4.00 23.22
CA HIS A 8 5.10 3.77 21.79
C HIS A 8 3.65 3.79 21.35
N GLU A 9 3.23 4.93 20.82
CA GLU A 9 1.87 5.10 20.29
C GLU A 9 1.59 4.00 19.27
N THR A 10 0.47 3.30 19.45
CA THR A 10 0.02 2.26 18.52
C THR A 10 -0.28 2.89 17.16
N ILE A 11 0.42 2.42 16.12
CA ILE A 11 0.28 2.93 14.76
C ILE A 11 -0.60 1.99 13.93
N GLY A 12 -1.67 2.55 13.35
CA GLY A 12 -2.42 1.95 12.25
C GLY A 12 -1.97 2.50 10.91
N ILE A 13 -1.95 1.66 9.88
CA ILE A 13 -1.60 2.06 8.51
C ILE A 13 -2.80 1.82 7.61
N VAL A 14 -3.18 2.79 6.79
CA VAL A 14 -4.18 2.63 5.73
C VAL A 14 -3.44 2.72 4.39
N VAL A 15 -3.40 1.64 3.63
CA VAL A 15 -2.82 1.60 2.29
C VAL A 15 -3.94 1.90 1.28
N VAL A 16 -3.76 2.97 0.48
CA VAL A 16 -4.81 3.52 -0.37
C VAL A 16 -4.46 3.39 -1.84
N ASP A 17 -5.36 2.84 -2.66
CA ASP A 17 -5.32 3.00 -4.12
C ASP A 17 -6.55 3.80 -4.63
N HIS A 18 -6.75 3.87 -5.95
CA HIS A 18 -7.92 4.54 -6.54
C HIS A 18 -9.23 3.73 -6.35
N GLY A 19 -9.11 2.41 -6.21
CA GLY A 19 -10.15 1.45 -6.50
C GLY A 19 -10.30 1.20 -8.00
N SER A 20 -10.98 0.12 -8.33
CA SER A 20 -11.29 -0.29 -9.69
C SER A 20 -12.69 -0.86 -9.77
N ARG A 21 -13.33 -0.69 -10.94
CA ARG A 21 -14.58 -1.39 -11.25
C ARG A 21 -14.36 -2.90 -11.45
N ARG A 22 -13.12 -3.34 -11.67
CA ARG A 22 -12.74 -4.75 -11.77
C ARG A 22 -12.38 -5.26 -10.38
N ALA A 23 -13.18 -6.18 -9.84
CA ALA A 23 -12.96 -6.76 -8.51
C ALA A 23 -11.54 -7.32 -8.32
N ALA A 24 -11.02 -8.06 -9.30
CA ALA A 24 -9.67 -8.63 -9.26
C ALA A 24 -8.56 -7.57 -9.07
N SER A 25 -8.76 -6.32 -9.51
CA SER A 25 -7.79 -5.25 -9.26
C SER A 25 -7.83 -4.77 -7.81
N ASN A 26 -8.98 -4.82 -7.15
CA ASN A 26 -9.12 -4.47 -5.74
C ASN A 26 -8.53 -5.57 -4.85
N ASP A 27 -8.67 -6.85 -5.24
CA ASP A 27 -8.10 -7.99 -4.53
C ASP A 27 -6.57 -7.90 -4.43
N LEU A 28 -5.91 -7.36 -5.47
CA LEU A 28 -4.46 -7.13 -5.45
C LEU A 28 -4.03 -6.21 -4.30
N LEU A 29 -4.82 -5.18 -3.95
CA LEU A 29 -4.50 -4.30 -2.82
C LEU A 29 -4.53 -5.07 -1.49
N LEU A 30 -5.44 -6.04 -1.35
CA LEU A 30 -5.50 -6.90 -0.17
C LEU A 30 -4.24 -7.76 -0.05
N GLU A 31 -3.77 -8.32 -1.17
CA GLU A 31 -2.51 -9.07 -1.23
C GLU A 31 -1.30 -8.18 -0.88
N VAL A 32 -1.27 -6.94 -1.38
CA VAL A 32 -0.23 -5.95 -1.04
C VAL A 32 -0.23 -5.65 0.47
N VAL A 33 -1.39 -5.44 1.07
CA VAL A 33 -1.51 -5.21 2.52
C VAL A 33 -1.06 -6.43 3.32
N GLN A 34 -1.41 -7.63 2.88
CA GLN A 34 -0.97 -8.87 3.53
C GLN A 34 0.54 -9.05 3.43
N LEU A 35 1.12 -8.85 2.25
CA LEU A 35 2.57 -8.88 2.04
C LEU A 35 3.26 -7.86 2.95
N PHE A 36 2.77 -6.62 2.98
CA PHE A 36 3.33 -5.56 3.82
C PHE A 36 3.27 -5.92 5.31
N ARG A 37 2.16 -6.48 5.81
CA ARG A 37 2.04 -6.99 7.19
C ARG A 37 3.10 -8.06 7.47
N GLN A 38 3.22 -9.05 6.60
CA GLN A 38 4.17 -10.16 6.76
C GLN A 38 5.63 -9.68 6.73
N THR A 39 5.96 -8.75 5.83
CA THR A 39 7.32 -8.23 5.69
C THR A 39 7.72 -7.31 6.84
N THR A 40 6.81 -6.50 7.36
CA THR A 40 7.15 -5.45 8.35
C THR A 40 6.81 -5.81 9.79
N GLY A 41 5.99 -6.84 10.02
CA GLY A 41 5.47 -7.20 11.34
C GLY A 41 4.49 -6.17 11.92
N ARG A 42 4.00 -5.22 11.12
CA ARG A 42 3.02 -4.21 11.55
C ARG A 42 1.66 -4.85 11.80
N PRO A 43 1.08 -4.72 13.00
CA PRO A 43 -0.14 -5.46 13.35
C PRO A 43 -1.41 -4.85 12.75
N ILE A 44 -1.48 -3.52 12.61
CA ILE A 44 -2.68 -2.80 12.16
C ILE A 44 -2.41 -2.17 10.79
N VAL A 45 -2.88 -2.81 9.73
CA VAL A 45 -2.72 -2.35 8.34
C VAL A 45 -4.01 -2.60 7.57
N GLU A 46 -4.74 -1.60 7.14
CA GLU A 46 -6.00 -1.75 6.41
C GLU A 46 -5.84 -1.31 4.95
N ALA A 47 -6.55 -1.99 4.05
CA ALA A 47 -6.69 -1.54 2.67
C ALA A 47 -7.79 -0.46 2.60
N ALA A 48 -7.66 0.48 1.66
CA ALA A 48 -8.73 1.39 1.29
C ALA A 48 -8.66 1.75 -0.19
N HIS A 49 -9.83 2.07 -0.74
CA HIS A 49 -9.99 2.58 -2.09
C HIS A 49 -10.54 4.00 -2.02
N MET A 50 -10.03 4.88 -2.88
CA MET A 50 -10.39 6.31 -2.83
C MET A 50 -11.81 6.60 -3.32
N GLU A 51 -12.27 5.95 -4.40
CA GLU A 51 -13.57 6.30 -5.01
C GLU A 51 -14.34 5.15 -5.66
N LEU A 52 -13.67 4.12 -6.20
CA LEU A 52 -14.32 3.14 -7.09
C LEU A 52 -14.71 1.82 -6.42
N ALA A 53 -14.33 1.62 -5.16
CA ALA A 53 -14.57 0.38 -4.44
C ALA A 53 -14.62 0.63 -2.92
N GLU A 54 -15.06 -0.39 -2.18
CA GLU A 54 -15.00 -0.44 -0.72
C GLU A 54 -13.92 -1.44 -0.30
N PRO A 55 -13.23 -1.23 0.84
CA PRO A 55 -13.51 -0.20 1.86
C PRO A 55 -13.02 1.20 1.50
N SER A 56 -13.77 2.23 1.88
CA SER A 56 -13.35 3.63 1.80
C SER A 56 -12.25 3.97 2.83
N ILE A 57 -11.54 5.08 2.61
CA ILE A 57 -10.53 5.61 3.55
C ILE A 57 -11.11 5.78 4.96
N ALA A 58 -12.33 6.30 5.08
CA ALA A 58 -13.00 6.47 6.38
C ALA A 58 -13.26 5.13 7.07
N ALA A 59 -13.74 4.13 6.34
CA ALA A 59 -14.00 2.80 6.88
C ALA A 59 -12.71 2.11 7.35
N ALA A 60 -11.62 2.22 6.58
CA ALA A 60 -10.32 1.67 6.95
C ALA A 60 -9.69 2.40 8.15
N PHE A 61 -9.82 3.73 8.20
CA PHE A 61 -9.39 4.54 9.33
C PHE A 61 -10.10 4.11 10.63
N ALA A 62 -11.42 3.98 10.59
CA ALA A 62 -12.21 3.55 11.75
C ALA A 62 -11.80 2.14 12.23
N ARG A 63 -11.47 1.22 11.31
CA ARG A 63 -10.94 -0.11 11.66
C ARG A 63 -9.58 -0.05 12.35
N CYS A 64 -8.68 0.83 11.90
CA CYS A 64 -7.40 1.06 12.60
C CYS A 64 -7.65 1.55 14.03
N VAL A 65 -8.56 2.52 14.22
CA VAL A 65 -8.90 3.06 15.54
C VAL A 65 -9.55 2.00 16.43
N ALA A 66 -10.46 1.18 15.89
CA ALA A 66 -11.10 0.08 16.61
C ALA A 66 -10.09 -0.98 17.10
N GLN A 67 -8.95 -1.11 16.43
CA GLN A 67 -7.83 -1.97 16.83
C GLN A 67 -6.87 -1.29 17.82
N GLY A 68 -7.15 -0.06 18.25
CA GLY A 68 -6.39 0.67 19.25
C GLY A 68 -5.32 1.61 18.70
N ALA A 69 -5.35 1.95 17.40
CA ALA A 69 -4.41 2.93 16.85
C ALA A 69 -4.65 4.34 17.41
N GLY A 70 -3.60 4.94 18.00
CA GLY A 70 -3.57 6.35 18.41
C GLY A 70 -3.05 7.29 17.31
N LEU A 71 -2.34 6.72 16.33
CA LEU A 71 -1.90 7.41 15.11
C LEU A 71 -2.21 6.55 13.89
N VAL A 72 -2.86 7.17 12.89
CA VAL A 72 -3.17 6.53 11.61
C VAL A 72 -2.33 7.14 10.49
N ILE A 73 -1.52 6.31 9.84
CA ILE A 73 -0.71 6.68 8.68
C ILE A 73 -1.48 6.29 7.42
N VAL A 74 -1.78 7.26 6.56
CA VAL A 74 -2.42 7.00 5.27
C VAL A 74 -1.34 7.00 4.18
N HIS A 75 -1.10 5.85 3.58
CA HIS A 75 -0.07 5.62 2.58
C HIS A 75 -0.68 5.43 1.19
N PRO A 76 -0.48 6.36 0.24
CA PRO A 76 -0.92 6.18 -1.13
C PRO A 76 -0.05 5.16 -1.89
N TYR A 77 -0.66 4.06 -2.33
CA TYR A 77 -0.05 3.05 -3.19
C TYR A 77 -0.03 3.49 -4.67
N PHE A 78 0.63 4.62 -4.95
CA PHE A 78 0.72 5.22 -6.27
C PHE A 78 2.17 5.31 -6.77
N LEU A 79 2.37 5.03 -8.06
CA LEU A 79 3.71 5.13 -8.69
C LEU A 79 4.15 6.56 -8.99
N SER A 80 3.23 7.54 -8.95
CA SER A 80 3.54 8.92 -9.30
C SER A 80 2.81 9.90 -8.39
N PRO A 81 3.43 11.05 -8.06
CA PRO A 81 2.73 12.14 -7.41
C PRO A 81 1.68 12.72 -8.36
N GLY A 82 0.58 13.20 -7.79
CA GLY A 82 -0.51 13.83 -8.54
C GLY A 82 -1.56 14.40 -7.60
N ARG A 83 -2.60 15.02 -8.17
CA ARG A 83 -3.66 15.70 -7.42
C ARG A 83 -4.29 14.85 -6.33
N HIS A 84 -4.49 13.56 -6.61
CA HIS A 84 -5.07 12.63 -5.63
C HIS A 84 -4.23 12.49 -4.36
N TRP A 85 -2.90 12.52 -4.49
CA TRP A 85 -2.00 12.50 -3.35
C TRP A 85 -1.93 13.86 -2.64
N SER A 86 -1.81 14.97 -3.37
CA SER A 86 -1.58 16.28 -2.77
C SER A 86 -2.84 16.95 -2.19
N GLU A 87 -4.04 16.56 -2.65
CA GLU A 87 -5.30 17.20 -2.28
C GLU A 87 -6.33 16.21 -1.75
N ASP A 88 -6.69 15.19 -2.54
CA ASP A 88 -7.87 14.35 -2.25
C ASP A 88 -7.68 13.44 -1.04
N ILE A 89 -6.57 12.70 -0.99
CA ILE A 89 -6.27 11.80 0.15
C ILE A 89 -6.12 12.58 1.46
N PRO A 90 -5.35 13.69 1.53
CA PRO A 90 -5.30 14.54 2.73
C PRO A 90 -6.68 15.02 3.18
N ARG A 91 -7.53 15.46 2.25
CA ARG A 91 -8.90 15.88 2.57
C ARG A 91 -9.73 14.73 3.14
N LEU A 92 -9.70 13.56 2.51
CA LEU A 92 -10.46 12.38 2.95
C LEU A 92 -9.95 11.85 4.30
N ALA A 93 -8.64 11.83 4.51
CA ALA A 93 -8.03 11.45 5.78
C ALA A 93 -8.41 12.40 6.92
N ALA A 94 -8.41 13.72 6.66
CA ALA A 94 -8.85 14.71 7.64
C ALA A 94 -10.34 14.56 8.00
N GLN A 95 -11.19 14.28 7.00
CA GLN A 95 -12.62 13.99 7.21
C GLN A 95 -12.83 12.74 8.08
N ALA A 96 -12.06 11.68 7.84
CA ALA A 96 -12.10 10.48 8.68
C ALA A 96 -11.61 10.76 10.10
N ALA A 97 -10.48 11.45 10.26
CA ALA A 97 -9.91 11.78 11.55
C ALA A 97 -10.84 12.67 12.41
N ALA A 98 -11.62 13.55 11.80
CA ALA A 98 -12.60 14.38 12.50
C ALA A 98 -13.68 13.56 13.26
N GLN A 99 -13.89 12.29 12.88
CA GLN A 99 -14.82 11.37 13.55
C GLN A 99 -14.19 10.66 14.76
N HIS A 100 -12.88 10.81 14.98
CA HIS A 100 -12.12 10.13 16.02
C HIS A 100 -11.27 11.12 16.86
N PRO A 101 -11.90 11.91 17.76
CA PRO A 101 -11.17 12.87 18.58
C PRO A 101 -10.04 12.22 19.37
N GLY A 102 -8.86 12.84 19.35
CA GLY A 102 -7.66 12.33 20.03
C GLY A 102 -6.78 11.38 19.19
N VAL A 103 -7.25 10.94 18.01
CA VAL A 103 -6.44 10.17 17.07
C VAL A 103 -5.70 11.11 16.13
N ARG A 104 -4.37 10.94 16.04
CA ARG A 104 -3.55 11.71 15.10
C ARG A 104 -3.50 11.02 13.73
N HIS A 105 -3.19 11.78 12.69
CA HIS A 105 -2.99 11.21 11.37
C HIS A 105 -1.89 11.93 10.58
N MET A 106 -1.33 11.24 9.59
CA MET A 106 -0.51 11.84 8.54
C MET A 106 -0.71 11.11 7.21
N VAL A 107 -0.46 11.81 6.11
CA VAL A 107 -0.39 11.23 4.77
C VAL A 107 1.07 11.18 4.35
N THR A 108 1.57 10.03 3.91
CA THR A 108 2.96 9.92 3.44
C THR A 108 3.09 10.38 1.98
N ALA A 109 4.34 10.48 1.50
CA ALA A 109 4.58 10.42 0.05
C ALA A 109 4.04 9.09 -0.52
N PRO A 110 3.65 9.06 -1.81
CA PRO A 110 3.34 7.82 -2.51
C PRO A 110 4.63 7.02 -2.75
N LEU A 111 4.55 5.83 -3.36
CA LEU A 111 5.75 5.04 -3.74
C LEU A 111 6.71 5.89 -4.58
N GLY A 112 6.17 6.54 -5.63
CA GLY A 112 6.90 7.52 -6.42
C GLY A 112 8.24 7.03 -6.97
N LEU A 113 9.15 7.99 -7.20
CA LEU A 113 10.52 7.72 -7.64
C LEU A 113 11.39 7.29 -6.46
N HIS A 114 11.28 6.02 -6.07
CA HIS A 114 12.11 5.42 -5.03
C HIS A 114 13.14 4.46 -5.63
N GLN A 115 14.36 4.42 -5.10
CA GLN A 115 15.44 3.55 -5.62
C GLN A 115 15.03 2.07 -5.72
N LYS A 116 14.27 1.58 -4.73
CA LYS A 116 13.71 0.22 -4.75
C LYS A 116 12.79 -0.09 -5.92
N MET A 117 12.17 0.92 -6.53
CA MET A 117 11.40 0.71 -7.76
C MET A 117 12.31 0.30 -8.91
N ALA A 118 13.50 0.92 -9.03
CA ALA A 118 14.49 0.54 -10.02
C ALA A 118 15.04 -0.87 -9.77
N GLU A 119 15.28 -1.23 -8.50
CA GLU A 119 15.71 -2.58 -8.11
C GLU A 119 14.68 -3.64 -8.54
N ILE A 120 13.40 -3.42 -8.23
CA ILE A 120 12.32 -4.34 -8.62
C ILE A 120 12.20 -4.43 -10.15
N MET A 121 12.28 -3.30 -10.87
CA MET A 121 12.24 -3.32 -12.34
C MET A 121 13.39 -4.13 -12.93
N ALA A 122 14.62 -3.91 -12.44
CA ALA A 122 15.79 -4.66 -12.88
C ALA A 122 15.63 -6.16 -12.62
N GLU A 123 15.18 -6.55 -11.41
CA GLU A 123 14.93 -7.95 -11.07
C GLU A 123 13.91 -8.60 -12.01
N ARG A 124 12.77 -7.93 -12.28
CA ARG A 124 11.74 -8.46 -13.20
C ARG A 124 12.27 -8.63 -14.63
N ILE A 125 13.07 -7.69 -15.11
CA ILE A 125 13.68 -7.73 -16.45
C ILE A 125 14.67 -8.90 -16.54
N GLU A 126 15.60 -9.00 -15.59
CA GLU A 126 16.63 -10.04 -15.60
C GLU A 126 16.03 -11.45 -15.50
N VAL A 127 15.01 -11.63 -14.66
CA VAL A 127 14.29 -12.90 -14.58
C VAL A 127 13.64 -13.26 -15.92
N CYS A 128 13.01 -12.29 -16.60
CA CYS A 128 12.46 -12.54 -17.93
C CYS A 128 13.53 -12.86 -18.98
N LEU A 129 14.67 -12.16 -18.97
CA LEU A 129 15.78 -12.42 -19.90
C LEU A 129 16.37 -13.82 -19.68
N ALA A 130 16.56 -14.24 -18.43
CA ALA A 130 17.01 -15.58 -18.07
C ALA A 130 16.07 -16.67 -18.61
N ARG A 131 14.74 -16.50 -18.47
CA ARG A 131 13.77 -17.44 -19.06
C ARG A 131 13.86 -17.50 -20.58
N CYS A 132 14.03 -16.36 -21.25
CA CYS A 132 14.22 -16.32 -22.71
C CYS A 132 15.50 -17.03 -23.16
N ARG A 133 16.52 -17.13 -22.29
CA ARG A 133 17.74 -17.93 -22.52
C ARG A 133 17.58 -19.42 -22.20
N GLY A 134 16.40 -19.86 -21.75
CA GLY A 134 16.12 -21.25 -21.40
C GLY A 134 16.48 -21.64 -19.97
N GLU A 135 16.72 -20.65 -19.09
CA GLU A 135 17.01 -20.92 -17.67
C GLU A 135 15.72 -21.22 -16.89
N ASP A 136 15.78 -22.18 -15.95
CA ASP A 136 14.67 -22.56 -15.07
C ASP A 136 14.58 -21.61 -13.87
N VAL A 137 14.04 -20.41 -14.12
CA VAL A 137 13.81 -19.38 -13.10
C VAL A 137 12.33 -19.01 -13.00
N ALA A 138 11.82 -18.98 -11.77
CA ALA A 138 10.43 -18.63 -11.50
C ALA A 138 10.20 -17.10 -11.59
N CYS A 139 9.27 -16.66 -12.45
CA CYS A 139 8.92 -15.24 -12.58
C CYS A 139 8.06 -14.72 -11.41
N GLY A 140 7.25 -15.58 -10.80
CA GLY A 140 6.33 -15.21 -9.70
C GLY A 140 5.14 -14.33 -10.11
N VAL A 141 5.11 -13.80 -11.35
CA VAL A 141 4.03 -12.94 -11.87
C VAL A 141 3.52 -13.43 -13.23
N CYS A 142 4.43 -13.84 -14.12
CA CYS A 142 4.10 -14.29 -15.46
C CYS A 142 3.34 -15.62 -15.45
N ASP A 143 2.29 -15.75 -16.25
CA ASP A 143 1.53 -16.99 -16.46
C ASP A 143 1.73 -17.58 -17.89
N GLU A 144 0.94 -18.59 -18.25
CA GLU A 144 1.00 -19.22 -19.58
C GLU A 144 0.65 -18.27 -20.73
N GLN A 145 -0.19 -17.26 -20.46
CA GLN A 145 -0.67 -16.29 -21.46
C GLN A 145 0.22 -15.04 -21.54
N THR A 146 0.91 -14.72 -20.44
CA THR A 146 1.74 -13.52 -20.24
C THR A 146 3.21 -13.86 -20.02
N ARG A 147 3.69 -15.00 -20.55
CA ARG A 147 5.08 -15.42 -20.41
C ARG A 147 6.06 -14.46 -21.11
N CYS A 148 7.21 -14.24 -20.49
CA CYS A 148 8.33 -13.55 -21.12
C CYS A 148 8.74 -14.31 -22.39
N ARG A 149 8.67 -13.65 -23.54
CA ARG A 149 9.13 -14.19 -24.83
C ARG A 149 9.70 -13.07 -25.68
N LEU A 150 10.72 -13.38 -26.46
CA LEU A 150 11.16 -12.51 -27.55
C LEU A 150 10.10 -12.57 -28.65
N LEU A 151 9.77 -11.40 -29.20
CA LEU A 151 8.86 -11.23 -30.32
C LEU A 151 9.70 -10.68 -31.48
N ASP A 152 9.56 -11.27 -32.66
CA ASP A 152 10.17 -10.81 -33.91
C ASP A 152 9.27 -9.80 -34.64
#